data_AF-A0ABD6XND3-F1
#
_entry.id   AF-A0ABD6XND3-F1
#
_cell.length_a   1.000
_cell.length_b   1.000
_cell.length_c   1.000
_cell.angle_alpha   90.00
_cell.angle_beta   90.00
_cell.angle_gamma   90.00
#
_symmetry.space_group_name_H-M   'P 1'
#
loop_
_entity.id
_entity.type
_entity.pdbx_description
1 polymer ?
#
loop_
_entity_poly.entity_id
_entity_poly.type
_entity_poly.pdbx_seq_one_letter_code
_entity_poly.pdbx_strand_id
1 'polypeptide(L)'
;AQISLQQGETEHDAQVNWYHNDVSGLPRELTGADGSVVWRAVYRAWGNTLRTEQAAVENTEPVYQPLRYQGQYFDAETGLHYNRFRYYDPDAGRFVSQDPIGLAGGVNLYQYAPNPLSWIDPLGLARKCGHAEHASELGYTKTNERSHGQPVYVNNKAPGKLKYITPDVDQHNGGFWKAADSVRNLGSRRTRSGTFDINLNRIGD
;
A
#
# COMPACT_ATOMS: atom_id res chain seq x y z
N ALA A 1 9.30 -7.50 -15.30
CA ALA A 1 10.48 -8.31 -15.63
C ALA A 1 11.69 -7.73 -14.90
N GLN A 2 12.64 -8.57 -14.50
CA GLN A 2 13.94 -8.19 -13.94
C GLN A 2 14.97 -8.32 -15.05
N ILE A 3 15.94 -7.39 -15.10
CA ILE A 3 17.08 -7.50 -16.00
C ILE A 3 18.31 -7.78 -15.13
N SER A 4 19.01 -8.86 -15.44
CA SER A 4 20.27 -9.25 -14.81
C SER A 4 21.40 -9.15 -15.84
N LEU A 5 22.55 -8.63 -15.44
CA LEU A 5 23.73 -8.55 -16.30
C LEU A 5 24.59 -9.78 -16.09
N GLN A 6 25.03 -10.43 -17.16
CA GLN A 6 26.10 -11.43 -17.11
C GLN A 6 27.45 -10.75 -17.39
N GLN A 7 28.53 -11.21 -16.73
CA GLN A 7 29.87 -10.75 -17.04
C GLN A 7 30.35 -11.42 -18.34
N GLY A 8 30.53 -10.62 -19.40
CA GLY A 8 31.33 -10.98 -20.57
C GLY A 8 32.61 -10.14 -20.59
N GLU A 9 33.69 -10.68 -21.17
CA GLU A 9 35.02 -10.06 -21.13
C GLU A 9 35.11 -8.70 -21.87
N THR A 10 34.15 -8.39 -22.76
CA THR A 10 34.10 -7.09 -23.48
C THR A 10 32.68 -6.53 -23.74
N GLU A 11 31.61 -7.29 -23.49
CA GLU A 11 30.20 -6.84 -23.57
C GLU A 11 29.38 -7.48 -22.44
N HIS A 12 28.52 -6.71 -21.79
CA HIS A 12 27.57 -7.24 -20.81
C HIS A 12 26.33 -7.77 -21.54
N ASP A 13 26.12 -9.08 -21.53
CA ASP A 13 24.88 -9.66 -22.02
C ASP A 13 23.75 -9.46 -20.98
N ALA A 14 22.58 -9.05 -21.45
CA ALA A 14 21.45 -8.69 -20.60
C ALA A 14 20.40 -9.81 -20.61
N GLN A 15 20.20 -10.45 -19.46
CA GLN A 15 19.19 -11.48 -19.29
C GLN A 15 17.90 -10.87 -18.76
N VAL A 16 16.79 -11.13 -19.43
CA VAL A 16 15.44 -10.76 -18.98
C VAL A 16 14.81 -11.94 -18.24
N ASN A 17 14.34 -11.70 -17.02
CA ASN A 17 13.66 -12.66 -16.17
C ASN A 17 12.22 -12.19 -15.87
N TRP A 18 11.24 -13.09 -15.92
CA TRP A 18 9.82 -12.77 -15.69
C TRP A 18 9.38 -13.17 -14.29
N TYR A 19 8.60 -12.29 -13.65
CA TYR A 19 8.05 -12.50 -12.31
C TYR A 19 6.76 -13.29 -12.35
N HIS A 20 6.67 -14.30 -11.50
CA HIS A 20 5.43 -14.99 -11.16
C HIS A 20 5.13 -14.73 -9.69
N ASN A 21 4.05 -14.00 -9.43
CA ASN A 21 3.67 -13.56 -8.09
C ASN A 21 2.51 -14.40 -7.56
N ASP A 22 2.38 -14.46 -6.24
CA ASP A 22 1.16 -14.97 -5.61
C ASP A 22 0.04 -13.90 -5.58
N VAL A 23 -1.11 -14.27 -5.00
CA VAL A 23 -2.29 -13.39 -4.88
C VAL A 23 -2.05 -12.13 -4.04
N SER A 24 -1.08 -12.15 -3.13
CA SER A 24 -0.69 -10.99 -2.32
C SER A 24 0.34 -10.09 -3.04
N GLY A 25 0.87 -10.56 -4.16
CA GLY A 25 1.90 -9.89 -4.95
C GLY A 25 3.33 -10.26 -4.57
N LEU A 26 3.54 -11.27 -3.73
CA LEU A 26 4.89 -11.76 -3.41
C LEU A 26 5.49 -12.51 -4.61
N PRO A 27 6.72 -12.18 -5.04
CA PRO A 27 7.46 -12.93 -6.06
C PRO A 27 7.73 -14.37 -5.65
N ARG A 28 7.06 -15.34 -6.26
CA ARG A 28 7.25 -16.78 -5.97
C ARG A 28 8.29 -17.43 -6.85
N GLU A 29 8.41 -16.96 -8.09
CA GLU A 29 9.28 -17.57 -9.09
C GLU A 29 9.74 -16.53 -10.11
N LEU A 30 10.95 -16.72 -10.62
CA LEU A 30 11.48 -16.04 -11.79
C LEU A 30 11.80 -17.07 -12.87
N THR A 31 11.35 -16.82 -14.08
CA THR A 31 11.69 -17.64 -15.24
C THR A 31 12.57 -16.89 -16.23
N GLY A 32 13.49 -17.60 -16.89
CA GLY A 32 14.27 -17.10 -18.02
C GLY A 32 13.48 -17.12 -19.33
N ALA A 33 14.13 -16.73 -20.43
CA ALA A 33 13.48 -16.58 -21.75
C ALA A 33 13.06 -17.90 -22.39
N ASP A 34 13.72 -18.97 -21.98
CA ASP A 34 13.42 -20.36 -22.33
C ASP A 34 12.32 -20.97 -21.44
N GLY A 35 11.80 -20.22 -20.46
CA GLY A 35 10.82 -20.70 -19.49
C GLY A 35 11.43 -21.52 -18.34
N SER A 36 12.75 -21.64 -18.27
CA SER A 36 13.42 -22.30 -17.15
C SER A 36 13.27 -21.48 -15.86
N VAL A 37 13.11 -22.15 -14.72
CA VAL A 37 13.05 -21.48 -13.42
C VAL A 37 14.47 -21.13 -12.98
N VAL A 38 14.76 -19.83 -12.89
CA VAL A 38 16.08 -19.33 -12.48
C VAL A 38 16.15 -19.02 -10.99
N TRP A 39 15.00 -18.72 -10.37
CA TRP A 39 14.88 -18.45 -8.94
C TRP A 39 13.47 -18.76 -8.46
N ARG A 40 13.34 -19.25 -7.23
CA ARG A 40 12.06 -19.57 -6.60
C ARG A 40 12.13 -19.37 -5.09
N ALA A 41 11.04 -18.92 -4.48
CA ALA A 41 10.93 -18.82 -3.04
C ALA A 41 9.61 -19.37 -2.49
N VAL A 42 9.67 -19.83 -1.25
CA VAL A 42 8.51 -20.21 -0.44
C VAL A 42 8.44 -19.29 0.77
N TYR A 43 7.28 -18.69 1.01
CA TYR A 43 7.06 -17.74 2.11
C TYR A 43 6.08 -18.28 3.15
N ARG A 44 6.21 -17.76 4.38
CA ARG A 44 5.16 -17.79 5.40
C ARG A 44 4.12 -16.71 5.13
N ALA A 45 2.98 -16.78 5.81
CA ALA A 45 1.86 -15.84 5.69
C ALA A 45 2.22 -14.36 5.97
N TRP A 46 3.32 -14.09 6.68
CA TRP A 46 3.79 -12.74 6.99
C TRP A 46 5.03 -12.32 6.19
N GLY A 47 5.34 -13.03 5.10
CA GLY A 47 6.38 -12.65 4.16
C GLY A 47 7.78 -13.17 4.51
N ASN A 48 7.95 -13.89 5.63
CA ASN A 48 9.22 -14.53 5.94
C ASN A 48 9.53 -15.62 4.90
N THR A 49 10.74 -15.60 4.35
CA THR A 49 11.24 -16.57 3.39
C THR A 49 11.63 -17.87 4.10
N LEU A 50 10.88 -18.94 3.86
CA LEU A 50 11.19 -20.28 4.38
C LEU A 50 12.35 -20.93 3.63
N ARG A 51 12.33 -20.79 2.30
CA ARG A 51 13.28 -21.44 1.41
C ARG A 51 13.39 -20.65 0.13
N THR A 52 14.61 -20.56 -0.37
CA THR A 52 14.93 -20.05 -1.70
C THR A 52 15.64 -21.15 -2.47
N GLU A 53 15.23 -21.37 -3.71
CA GLU A 53 15.87 -22.26 -4.68
C GLU A 53 16.36 -21.40 -5.83
N GLN A 54 17.60 -21.62 -6.27
CA GLN A 54 18.21 -20.88 -7.37
C GLN A 54 18.81 -21.90 -8.33
N ALA A 55 18.60 -21.70 -9.63
CA ALA A 55 19.24 -22.54 -10.61
C ALA A 55 20.75 -22.24 -10.62
N ALA A 56 21.57 -23.26 -10.35
CA ALA A 56 22.99 -23.18 -10.60
C ALA A 56 23.21 -23.37 -12.11
N VAL A 57 23.26 -22.27 -12.85
CA VAL A 57 23.72 -22.29 -14.24
C VAL A 57 25.23 -22.10 -14.22
N GLU A 58 25.98 -23.05 -14.78
CA GLU A 58 27.44 -22.95 -14.85
C GLU A 58 27.85 -21.62 -15.51
N ASN A 59 28.81 -20.92 -14.91
CA ASN A 59 29.33 -19.63 -15.36
C ASN A 59 28.33 -18.46 -15.35
N THR A 60 27.25 -18.52 -14.56
CA THR A 60 26.31 -17.39 -14.38
C THR A 60 26.15 -17.06 -12.91
N GLU A 61 26.14 -15.76 -12.58
CA GLU A 61 25.85 -15.29 -11.23
C GLU A 61 24.39 -15.64 -10.83
N PRO A 62 24.17 -16.10 -9.58
CA PRO A 62 22.84 -16.40 -9.09
C PRO A 62 21.90 -15.18 -9.18
N VAL A 63 20.66 -15.40 -9.62
CA VAL A 63 19.67 -14.33 -9.71
C VAL A 63 19.25 -13.88 -8.30
N TYR A 64 19.63 -12.65 -7.94
CA TYR A 64 19.22 -12.03 -6.68
C TYR A 64 17.85 -11.36 -6.80
N GLN A 65 16.94 -11.68 -5.87
CA GLN A 65 15.57 -11.18 -5.83
C GLN A 65 15.20 -10.61 -4.43
N PRO A 66 15.32 -9.29 -4.23
CA PRO A 66 15.06 -8.65 -2.94
C PRO A 66 13.61 -8.22 -2.72
N LEU A 67 12.74 -8.20 -3.72
CA LEU A 67 11.36 -7.73 -3.56
C LEU A 67 10.56 -8.66 -2.65
N ARG A 68 9.68 -8.06 -1.84
CA ARG A 68 8.80 -8.75 -0.89
C ARG A 68 7.35 -8.35 -1.16
N TYR A 69 6.53 -8.13 -0.14
CA TYR A 69 5.19 -7.58 -0.34
C TYR A 69 5.26 -6.26 -1.11
N GLN A 70 4.14 -5.85 -1.69
CA GLN A 70 4.08 -4.62 -2.48
C GLN A 70 4.60 -3.41 -1.67
N GLY A 71 5.63 -2.74 -2.18
CA GLY A 71 6.32 -1.62 -1.51
C GLY A 71 7.47 -2.02 -0.58
N GLN A 72 7.72 -3.32 -0.37
CA GLN A 72 8.77 -3.83 0.52
C GLN A 72 10.00 -4.33 -0.24
N TYR A 73 11.17 -4.01 0.31
CA TYR A 73 12.48 -4.48 -0.15
C TYR A 73 13.20 -5.21 0.99
N PHE A 74 13.75 -6.39 0.71
CA PHE A 74 14.52 -7.15 1.68
C PHE A 74 15.90 -6.52 1.88
N ASP A 75 16.18 -6.14 3.13
CA ASP A 75 17.48 -5.69 3.55
C ASP A 75 18.26 -6.87 4.16
N ALA A 76 19.33 -7.28 3.47
CA ALA A 76 20.15 -8.41 3.89
C ALA A 76 21.03 -8.11 5.12
N GLU A 77 21.33 -6.83 5.40
CA GLU A 77 22.15 -6.45 6.56
C GLU A 77 21.39 -6.63 7.87
N THR A 78 20.10 -6.29 7.86
CA THR A 78 19.24 -6.35 9.06
C THR A 78 18.34 -7.58 9.08
N GLY A 79 18.08 -8.20 7.93
CA GLY A 79 17.06 -9.25 7.77
C GLY A 79 15.63 -8.72 7.76
N LEU A 80 15.45 -7.40 7.88
CA LEU A 80 14.14 -6.73 7.88
C LEU A 80 13.70 -6.37 6.46
N HIS A 81 12.43 -6.04 6.31
CA HIS A 81 11.90 -5.53 5.05
C HIS A 81 11.75 -4.02 5.14
N TYR A 82 12.52 -3.30 4.33
CA TYR A 82 12.38 -1.87 4.20
C TYR A 82 11.09 -1.52 3.45
N ASN A 83 10.22 -0.73 4.08
CA ASN A 83 8.97 -0.22 3.53
C ASN A 83 8.96 1.31 3.67
N ARG A 84 9.69 2.00 2.79
CA ARG A 84 9.85 3.46 2.66
C ARG A 84 10.05 4.25 3.95
N PHE A 85 9.03 4.40 4.79
CA PHE A 85 9.12 5.11 6.07
C PHE A 85 9.45 4.21 7.26
N ARG A 86 9.32 2.88 7.14
CA ARG A 86 9.50 1.94 8.27
C ARG A 86 10.17 0.63 7.86
N TYR A 87 10.79 -0.04 8.82
CA TYR A 87 11.24 -1.41 8.69
C TYR A 87 10.20 -2.38 9.25
N TYR A 88 9.88 -3.40 8.48
CA TYR A 88 8.93 -4.46 8.80
C TYR A 88 9.68 -5.73 9.18
N ASP A 89 9.30 -6.32 10.31
CA ASP A 89 9.79 -7.61 10.79
C ASP A 89 8.81 -8.71 10.33
N PRO A 90 9.23 -9.58 9.39
CA PRO A 90 8.38 -10.65 8.88
C PRO A 90 8.19 -11.82 9.85
N ASP A 91 9.03 -11.95 10.88
CA ASP A 91 8.87 -12.95 11.95
C ASP A 91 7.82 -12.51 12.96
N ALA A 92 7.85 -11.24 13.35
CA ALA A 92 6.88 -10.66 14.27
C ALA A 92 5.57 -10.20 13.60
N GLY A 93 5.56 -10.11 12.26
CA GLY A 93 4.41 -9.69 11.46
C GLY A 93 4.04 -8.21 11.66
N ARG A 94 5.01 -7.34 11.97
CA ARG A 94 4.77 -5.94 12.38
C ARG A 94 5.94 -5.02 12.04
N PHE A 95 5.72 -3.71 12.06
CA PHE A 95 6.80 -2.73 11.99
C PHE A 95 7.62 -2.73 13.29
N VAL A 96 8.91 -2.44 13.18
CA VAL A 96 9.82 -2.31 14.34
C VAL A 96 9.75 -0.92 14.98
N SER A 97 9.34 0.09 14.20
CA SER A 97 9.14 1.46 14.67
C SER A 97 7.66 1.84 14.71
N GLN A 98 7.32 2.78 15.59
CA GLN A 98 5.98 3.36 15.66
C GLN A 98 5.65 4.12 14.37
N ASP A 99 4.36 4.15 14.02
CA ASP A 99 3.87 4.91 12.88
C ASP A 99 4.22 6.41 13.03
N PRO A 100 4.96 7.01 12.08
CA PRO A 100 5.32 8.43 12.14
C PRO A 100 4.11 9.38 12.17
N ILE A 101 2.95 8.94 11.68
CA ILE A 101 1.69 9.71 11.78
C ILE A 101 0.92 9.46 13.10
N GLY A 102 1.51 8.70 14.03
CA GLY A 102 0.95 8.45 15.35
C GLY A 102 -0.38 7.71 15.30
N LEU A 103 -1.32 8.09 16.17
CA LEU A 103 -2.66 7.48 16.25
C LEU A 103 -3.48 7.65 14.98
N ALA A 104 -3.11 8.59 14.10
CA ALA A 104 -3.71 8.67 12.78
C ALA A 104 -3.43 7.41 11.94
N GLY A 105 -2.35 6.66 12.19
CA GLY A 105 -2.13 5.34 11.58
C GLY A 105 -3.04 4.23 12.13
N GLY A 106 -3.82 4.53 13.17
CA GLY A 106 -4.64 3.58 13.91
C GLY A 106 -4.10 3.30 15.32
N VAL A 107 -4.89 2.56 16.10
CA VAL A 107 -4.60 2.30 17.52
C VAL A 107 -3.36 1.42 17.71
N ASN A 108 -3.03 0.57 16.72
CA ASN A 108 -1.83 -0.24 16.75
C ASN A 108 -0.73 0.40 15.88
N LEU A 109 0.12 1.19 16.53
CA LEU A 109 1.22 1.93 15.89
C LEU A 109 2.27 1.06 15.20
N TYR A 110 2.28 -0.25 15.46
CA TYR A 110 3.22 -1.19 14.86
C TYR A 110 2.58 -2.07 13.77
N GLN A 111 1.29 -1.90 13.48
CA GLN A 111 0.59 -2.77 12.53
C GLN A 111 1.03 -2.54 11.08
N TYR A 112 1.32 -3.62 10.36
CA TYR A 112 1.54 -3.60 8.91
C TYR A 112 0.23 -3.53 8.13
N ALA A 113 -0.59 -4.57 8.25
CA ALA A 113 -1.90 -4.64 7.63
C ALA A 113 -2.85 -5.46 8.51
N PRO A 114 -4.16 -5.15 8.53
CA PRO A 114 -5.14 -6.00 9.20
C PRO A 114 -5.19 -7.43 8.63
N ASN A 115 -4.97 -7.58 7.32
CA ASN A 115 -4.83 -8.88 6.66
C ASN A 115 -3.85 -8.77 5.47
N PRO A 116 -2.65 -9.36 5.53
CA PRO A 116 -1.60 -9.22 4.51
C PRO A 116 -1.94 -9.92 3.18
N LEU A 117 -2.93 -10.81 3.14
CA LEU A 117 -3.37 -11.47 1.90
C LEU A 117 -4.28 -10.59 1.04
N SER A 118 -4.95 -9.61 1.66
CA SER A 118 -5.94 -8.74 0.97
C SER A 118 -5.63 -7.26 1.08
N TRP A 119 -4.72 -6.86 1.97
CA TRP A 119 -4.34 -5.47 2.20
C TRP A 119 -2.85 -5.31 2.02
N ILE A 120 -2.49 -4.19 1.40
CA ILE A 120 -1.11 -3.74 1.24
C ILE A 120 -0.95 -2.37 1.90
N ASP A 121 0.24 -2.10 2.43
CA ASP A 121 0.65 -0.78 2.91
C ASP A 121 1.86 -0.29 2.10
N PRO A 122 1.63 0.36 0.93
CA PRO A 122 2.69 0.77 0.01
C PRO A 122 3.58 1.90 0.52
N LEU A 123 3.13 2.63 1.55
CA LEU A 123 3.88 3.74 2.13
C LEU A 123 4.56 3.34 3.45
N GLY A 124 4.08 2.29 4.11
CA GLY A 124 4.44 2.04 5.49
C GLY A 124 3.71 3.00 6.42
N LEU A 125 2.50 3.44 6.09
CA LEU A 125 1.62 4.26 6.93
C LEU A 125 0.27 3.55 6.94
N ALA A 126 -0.15 3.06 8.11
CA ALA A 126 -1.35 2.24 8.19
C ALA A 126 -2.57 3.10 7.81
N ARG A 127 -3.03 2.95 6.56
CA ARG A 127 -4.05 3.84 5.99
C ARG A 127 -5.45 3.43 6.43
N LYS A 128 -5.74 3.66 7.70
CA LYS A 128 -7.10 3.85 8.23
C LYS A 128 -7.06 4.85 9.38
N CYS A 129 -6.68 6.09 9.09
CA CYS A 129 -6.98 7.20 9.99
C CYS A 129 -8.49 7.27 10.15
N GLY A 130 -8.98 7.12 11.38
CA GLY A 130 -10.40 7.14 11.67
C GLY A 130 -10.99 8.43 11.12
N HIS A 131 -11.83 8.33 10.09
CA HIS A 131 -12.47 9.50 9.46
C HIS A 131 -13.12 10.42 10.52
N ALA A 132 -13.56 9.88 11.66
CA ALA A 132 -14.09 10.68 12.75
C ALA A 132 -13.08 11.62 13.42
N GLU A 133 -11.85 11.15 13.68
CA GLU A 133 -10.80 11.94 14.33
C GLU A 133 -10.31 13.03 13.36
N HIS A 134 -10.00 12.65 12.13
CA HIS A 134 -9.54 13.59 11.10
C HIS A 134 -10.61 14.63 10.73
N ALA A 135 -11.88 14.24 10.67
CA ALA A 135 -12.98 15.18 10.48
C ALA A 135 -13.04 16.22 11.63
N SER A 136 -12.81 15.78 12.87
CA SER A 136 -12.78 16.66 14.04
C SER A 136 -11.64 17.67 13.96
N GLU A 137 -10.44 17.26 13.54
CA GLU A 137 -9.29 18.15 13.33
C GLU A 137 -9.58 19.23 12.27
N LEU A 138 -10.32 18.87 11.21
CA LEU A 138 -10.78 19.78 10.17
C LEU A 138 -11.98 20.67 10.62
N GLY A 139 -12.42 20.54 11.87
CA GLY A 139 -13.53 21.31 12.44
C GLY A 139 -14.92 20.80 12.04
N TYR A 140 -15.03 19.55 11.59
CA TYR A 140 -16.30 18.90 11.29
C TYR A 140 -16.81 18.08 12.46
N THR A 141 -18.13 18.07 12.60
CA THR A 141 -18.85 17.32 13.63
C THR A 141 -19.68 16.22 13.00
N LYS A 142 -19.69 15.03 13.61
CA LYS A 142 -20.45 13.88 13.08
C LYS A 142 -21.95 14.14 13.19
N THR A 143 -22.68 13.91 12.11
CA THR A 143 -24.15 13.97 12.10
C THR A 143 -24.76 12.59 12.31
N ASN A 144 -26.07 12.54 12.51
CA ASN A 144 -26.83 11.29 12.54
C ASN A 144 -27.15 10.76 11.13
N GLU A 145 -26.73 11.46 10.08
CA GLU A 145 -27.01 11.10 8.70
C GLU A 145 -25.91 10.20 8.11
N ARG A 146 -26.28 9.44 7.08
CA ARG A 146 -25.38 8.54 6.37
C ARG A 146 -25.52 8.74 4.87
N SER A 147 -24.41 8.61 4.15
CA SER A 147 -24.37 8.60 2.68
C SER A 147 -23.72 7.30 2.23
N HIS A 148 -24.44 6.46 1.48
CA HIS A 148 -23.96 5.13 1.03
C HIS A 148 -23.37 4.28 2.18
N GLY A 149 -24.01 4.32 3.35
CA GLY A 149 -23.56 3.61 4.55
C GLY A 149 -22.41 4.27 5.32
N GLN A 150 -21.79 5.33 4.78
CA GLN A 150 -20.72 6.08 5.44
C GLN A 150 -21.27 7.19 6.34
N PRO A 151 -20.61 7.50 7.46
CA PRO A 151 -20.99 8.62 8.32
C PRO A 151 -20.81 9.95 7.57
N VAL A 152 -21.69 10.91 7.87
CA VAL A 152 -21.60 12.27 7.35
C VAL A 152 -21.12 13.20 8.46
N TYR A 153 -20.28 14.17 8.10
CA TYR A 153 -19.77 15.18 9.00
C TYR A 153 -20.11 16.57 8.45
N VAL A 154 -20.40 17.52 9.35
CA VAL A 154 -20.80 18.89 9.00
C VAL A 154 -19.88 19.92 9.64
N ASN A 155 -19.53 20.94 8.88
CA ASN A 155 -18.87 22.14 9.38
C ASN A 155 -19.66 23.37 8.92
N ASN A 156 -20.32 24.05 9.86
CA ASN A 156 -21.14 25.22 9.57
C ASN A 156 -20.33 26.47 9.18
N LYS A 157 -19.02 26.46 9.40
CA LYS A 157 -18.10 27.54 9.00
C LYS A 157 -17.46 27.28 7.63
N ALA A 158 -17.54 26.05 7.12
CA ALA A 158 -17.00 25.70 5.82
C ALA A 158 -17.82 26.32 4.68
N PRO A 159 -17.20 26.65 3.53
CA PRO A 159 -17.92 27.14 2.37
C PRO A 159 -18.98 26.12 1.93
N GLY A 160 -20.08 26.59 1.33
CA GLY A 160 -21.23 25.75 0.97
C GLY A 160 -20.83 24.41 0.33
N LYS A 161 -19.91 24.42 -0.64
CA LYS A 161 -19.43 23.21 -1.35
C LYS A 161 -18.71 22.17 -0.46
N LEU A 162 -18.21 22.57 0.70
CA LEU A 162 -17.53 21.73 1.68
C LEU A 162 -18.36 21.58 2.97
N LYS A 163 -19.60 22.06 3.03
CA LYS A 163 -20.38 22.08 4.27
C LYS A 163 -20.55 20.68 4.87
N TYR A 164 -20.77 19.68 4.01
CA TYR A 164 -20.89 18.28 4.41
C TYR A 164 -19.80 17.46 3.73
N ILE A 165 -19.17 16.58 4.51
CA ILE A 165 -18.18 15.61 4.01
C ILE A 165 -18.55 14.20 4.43
N THR A 166 -18.15 13.21 3.63
CA THR A 166 -18.26 11.79 3.96
C THR A 166 -17.04 11.05 3.44
N PRO A 167 -16.59 9.97 4.11
CA PRO A 167 -15.48 9.14 3.66
C PRO A 167 -15.61 8.70 2.20
N ASP A 168 -14.54 8.84 1.42
CA ASP A 168 -14.47 8.18 0.12
C ASP A 168 -13.98 6.74 0.28
N VAL A 169 -14.93 5.82 0.41
CA VAL A 169 -14.64 4.39 0.52
C VAL A 169 -14.39 3.70 -0.81
N ASP A 170 -14.78 4.32 -1.92
CA ASP A 170 -14.60 3.71 -3.24
C ASP A 170 -13.15 3.91 -3.73
N GLN A 171 -12.39 4.81 -3.10
CA GLN A 171 -10.96 5.10 -3.35
C GLN A 171 -10.58 5.29 -4.83
N HIS A 172 -11.51 5.69 -5.69
CA HIS A 172 -11.18 6.01 -7.08
C HIS A 172 -10.30 7.27 -7.08
N ASN A 173 -9.10 7.19 -7.66
CA ASN A 173 -8.12 8.27 -7.76
C ASN A 173 -7.55 8.79 -6.43
N GLY A 174 -7.54 7.98 -5.37
CA GLY A 174 -6.87 8.35 -4.10
C GLY A 174 -7.64 9.35 -3.23
N GLY A 175 -8.94 9.54 -3.47
CA GLY A 175 -9.82 10.34 -2.63
C GLY A 175 -9.87 9.88 -1.18
N PHE A 176 -9.93 10.86 -0.28
CA PHE A 176 -10.14 10.65 1.16
C PHE A 176 -11.54 11.11 1.58
N TRP A 177 -12.01 12.23 1.01
CA TRP A 177 -13.32 12.82 1.30
C TRP A 177 -14.15 13.02 0.03
N LYS A 178 -15.46 12.80 0.14
CA LYS A 178 -16.46 13.35 -0.78
C LYS A 178 -17.12 14.53 -0.06
N ALA A 179 -17.30 15.65 -0.76
CA ALA A 179 -17.93 16.84 -0.16
C ALA A 179 -19.11 17.34 -0.98
N ALA A 180 -20.06 18.00 -0.31
CA ALA A 180 -21.19 18.67 -0.93
C ALA A 180 -21.78 19.76 -0.02
N ASP A 181 -22.71 20.52 -0.59
CA ASP A 181 -23.53 21.53 0.08
C ASP A 181 -24.73 21.00 0.84
N SER A 182 -25.12 19.76 0.56
CA SER A 182 -26.17 19.04 1.28
C SER A 182 -25.84 17.55 1.35
N VAL A 183 -26.40 16.87 2.35
CA VAL A 183 -26.19 15.43 2.52
C VAL A 183 -26.78 14.61 1.38
N ARG A 184 -27.92 15.06 0.82
CA ARG A 184 -28.51 14.45 -0.38
C ARG A 184 -27.54 14.46 -1.55
N ASN A 185 -26.80 15.56 -1.72
CA ASN A 185 -25.88 15.74 -2.83
C ASN A 185 -24.62 14.88 -2.72
N LEU A 186 -24.24 14.43 -1.51
CA LEU A 186 -23.16 13.45 -1.31
C LEU A 186 -23.47 12.09 -1.98
N GLY A 187 -24.75 11.77 -2.13
CA GLY A 187 -25.21 10.47 -2.63
C GLY A 187 -25.01 10.25 -4.14
N SER A 188 -24.58 11.25 -4.91
CA SER A 188 -24.36 11.06 -6.34
C SER A 188 -23.16 11.86 -6.84
N ARG A 189 -22.39 11.24 -7.74
CA ARG A 189 -21.26 11.89 -8.42
C ARG A 189 -21.64 13.14 -9.20
N ARG A 190 -22.88 13.21 -9.69
CA ARG A 190 -23.39 14.36 -10.46
C ARG A 190 -23.75 15.55 -9.59
N THR A 191 -23.99 15.32 -8.30
CA THR A 191 -24.50 16.34 -7.37
C THR A 191 -23.48 16.73 -6.31
N ARG A 192 -22.50 15.87 -6.02
CA ARG A 192 -21.41 16.17 -5.08
C ARG A 192 -20.53 17.30 -5.63
N SER A 193 -19.91 18.06 -4.75
CA SER A 193 -18.98 19.14 -5.10
C SER A 193 -17.61 18.62 -5.57
N GLY A 194 -17.31 17.36 -5.27
CA GLY A 194 -16.15 16.64 -5.81
C GLY A 194 -15.60 15.59 -4.84
N THR A 195 -14.42 15.11 -5.21
CA THR A 195 -13.56 14.25 -4.41
C THR A 195 -12.34 15.04 -3.96
N PHE A 196 -11.94 14.85 -2.71
CA PHE A 196 -10.91 15.64 -2.04
C PHE A 196 -9.87 14.73 -1.38
N ASP A 197 -8.65 15.24 -1.24
CA ASP A 197 -7.60 14.62 -0.45
C ASP A 197 -7.88 14.73 1.07
N ILE A 198 -6.95 14.24 1.89
CA ILE A 198 -7.06 14.26 3.35
C ILE A 198 -7.21 15.68 3.93
N ASN A 199 -6.66 16.70 3.28
CA ASN A 199 -6.66 18.10 3.72
C ASN A 199 -7.76 18.93 3.07
N LEU A 200 -8.75 18.30 2.41
CA LEU A 200 -9.83 18.95 1.67
C LEU A 200 -9.36 19.77 0.46
N ASN A 201 -8.20 19.45 -0.12
CA ASN A 201 -7.85 19.94 -1.45
C ASN A 201 -8.57 19.11 -2.52
N ARG A 202 -9.16 19.78 -3.50
CA ARG A 202 -9.95 19.12 -4.54
C ARG A 202 -9.03 18.35 -5.50
N ILE A 203 -9.30 17.07 -5.70
CA ILE A 203 -8.51 16.19 -6.57
C ILE A 203 -9.28 15.71 -7.81
N GLY A 204 -10.60 15.78 -7.80
CA GLY A 204 -11.42 15.34 -8.93
C GLY A 204 -12.91 15.42 -8.68
N ASP A 205 -13.67 14.84 -9.61
CA ASP A 205 -15.12 14.67 -9.56
C ASP A 205 -15.50 13.21 -9.62
#